data_AF-A0A933IK18-F1
#
_entry.id   AF-A0A933IK18-F1
#
_cell.length_a   1.000
_cell.length_b   1.000
_cell.length_c   1.000
_cell.angle_alpha   90.00
_cell.angle_beta   90.00
_cell.angle_gamma   90.00
#
_symmetry.space_group_name_H-M   'P 1'
#
loop_
_entity.id
_entity.type
_entity.pdbx_description
1 polymer ?
#
loop_
_entity_poly.entity_id
_entity_poly.type
_entity_poly.pdbx_seq_one_letter_code
_entity_poly.pdbx_strand_id
1 'polypeptide(L)'
;MGGVSVSEQVETVVLQIRERAESLYRTRQLLCTEAVLVAMNRSLGGGLTEAQAVGLASGLTVGLGESGCLCGALSGAVLALGLLLGGAKPYKQRKEVRTAAKELHDAFTSKFKSSCCRILTRKVKGNDKAHFDQCAQLTGEAAEMAARLVLSRRPELLASAETEYLSRKDSPAFGLIRSLVRRL
;
A
#
# COMPACT_ATOMS: atom_id res chain seq x y z
N MET A 1 34.26 1.98 8.83
CA MET A 1 32.91 1.39 8.61
C MET A 1 32.00 2.52 8.14
N GLY A 2 31.79 2.64 6.83
CA GLY A 2 30.98 3.73 6.26
C GLY A 2 29.51 3.47 6.56
N GLY A 3 28.87 4.40 7.28
CA GLY A 3 27.42 4.34 7.51
C GLY A 3 26.66 4.51 6.19
N VAL A 4 25.59 3.73 6.02
CA VAL A 4 24.66 3.85 4.88
C VAL A 4 24.03 5.25 4.90
N SER A 5 23.96 5.93 3.76
CA SER A 5 23.38 7.27 3.67
C SER A 5 21.86 7.26 3.95
N VAL A 6 21.31 8.36 4.49
CA VAL A 6 19.85 8.46 4.76
C VAL A 6 19.03 8.24 3.48
N SER A 7 19.47 8.75 2.33
CA SER A 7 18.81 8.52 1.05
C SER A 7 18.78 7.04 0.67
N GLU A 8 19.87 6.31 0.90
CA GLU A 8 19.95 4.88 0.59
C GLU A 8 19.10 4.03 1.55
N GLN A 9 18.99 4.44 2.82
CA GLN A 9 18.05 3.84 3.79
C GLN A 9 16.59 4.05 3.38
N VAL A 10 16.24 5.27 2.95
CA VAL A 10 14.90 5.57 2.44
C VAL A 10 14.56 4.70 1.25
N GLU A 11 15.44 4.61 0.24
CA GLU A 11 15.20 3.76 -0.92
C GLU A 11 15.03 2.28 -0.53
N THR A 12 15.87 1.79 0.37
CA THR A 12 15.77 0.41 0.87
C THR A 12 14.40 0.14 1.50
N VAL A 13 13.96 1.01 2.42
CA VAL A 13 12.67 0.86 3.10
C VAL A 13 11.49 0.99 2.13
N VAL A 14 11.56 1.91 1.16
CA VAL A 14 10.55 2.07 0.12
C VAL A 14 10.38 0.79 -0.70
N LEU A 15 11.48 0.17 -1.12
CA LEU A 15 11.44 -1.10 -1.87
C LEU A 15 10.95 -2.25 -1.01
N GLN A 16 11.31 -2.30 0.27
CA GLN A 16 10.78 -3.32 1.18
C GLN A 16 9.26 -3.16 1.41
N ILE A 17 8.76 -1.93 1.51
CA ILE A 17 7.31 -1.68 1.64
C ILE A 17 6.57 -2.14 0.38
N ARG A 18 7.14 -1.88 -0.81
CA ARG A 18 6.63 -2.38 -2.10
C ARG A 18 6.50 -3.91 -2.07
N GLU A 19 7.59 -4.60 -1.76
CA GLU A 19 7.65 -6.06 -1.71
C GLU A 19 6.67 -6.63 -0.70
N ARG A 20 6.56 -6.00 0.48
CA ARG A 20 5.64 -6.42 1.53
C ARG A 20 4.18 -6.32 1.09
N ALA A 21 3.78 -5.20 0.49
CA ALA A 21 2.42 -5.00 0.01
C ALA A 21 2.07 -6.01 -1.10
N GLU A 22 2.99 -6.20 -2.06
CA GLU A 22 2.81 -7.19 -3.13
C GLU A 22 2.71 -8.62 -2.58
N SER A 23 3.58 -8.98 -1.62
CA SER A 23 3.59 -10.30 -0.97
C SER A 23 2.28 -10.61 -0.24
N LEU A 24 1.74 -9.66 0.52
CA LEU A 24 0.46 -9.81 1.22
C LEU A 24 -0.69 -10.11 0.25
N TYR A 25 -0.68 -9.49 -0.93
CA TYR A 25 -1.65 -9.77 -1.98
C TYR A 25 -1.40 -11.12 -2.66
N ARG A 26 -0.16 -11.39 -3.10
CA ARG A 26 0.22 -12.63 -3.81
C ARG A 26 -0.08 -13.88 -2.99
N THR A 27 0.12 -13.80 -1.68
CA THR A 27 -0.15 -14.90 -0.74
C THR A 27 -1.60 -14.96 -0.28
N ARG A 28 -2.49 -14.15 -0.87
CA ARG A 28 -3.93 -14.10 -0.58
C ARG A 28 -4.26 -13.82 0.89
N GLN A 29 -3.35 -13.14 1.59
CA GLN A 29 -3.58 -12.72 2.97
C GLN A 29 -4.54 -11.53 3.02
N LEU A 30 -4.47 -10.63 2.04
CA LEU A 30 -5.22 -9.37 1.97
C LEU A 30 -5.50 -9.00 0.51
N LEU A 31 -6.56 -8.23 0.27
CA LEU A 31 -6.85 -7.62 -1.03
C LEU A 31 -6.01 -6.35 -1.26
N CYS A 32 -5.97 -5.86 -2.49
CA CYS A 32 -5.01 -4.83 -2.92
C CYS A 32 -5.03 -3.55 -2.04
N THR A 33 -6.21 -3.02 -1.70
CA THR A 33 -6.34 -1.85 -0.82
C THR A 33 -5.81 -2.13 0.59
N GLU A 34 -6.24 -3.26 1.16
CA GLU A 34 -5.88 -3.69 2.51
C GLU A 34 -4.38 -3.94 2.62
N ALA A 35 -3.80 -4.61 1.63
CA ALA A 35 -2.38 -4.94 1.58
C ALA A 35 -1.51 -3.67 1.61
N VAL A 36 -1.86 -2.65 0.81
CA VAL A 36 -1.14 -1.36 0.83
C VAL A 36 -1.28 -0.69 2.20
N LEU A 37 -2.50 -0.53 2.71
CA LEU A 37 -2.71 0.18 3.98
C LEU A 37 -2.04 -0.55 5.15
N VAL A 38 -2.16 -1.87 5.25
CA VAL A 38 -1.52 -2.68 6.30
C VAL A 38 -0.01 -2.62 6.20
N ALA A 39 0.56 -2.77 4.99
CA ALA A 39 2.00 -2.68 4.78
C ALA A 39 2.54 -1.32 5.23
N MET A 40 1.94 -0.22 4.77
CA MET A 40 2.40 1.12 5.12
C MET A 40 2.17 1.48 6.59
N ASN A 41 0.98 1.20 7.12
CA ASN A 41 0.65 1.48 8.51
C ASN A 41 1.64 0.80 9.46
N ARG A 42 1.91 -0.49 9.26
CA ARG A 42 2.83 -1.20 10.15
C ARG A 42 4.27 -0.77 9.94
N SER A 43 4.69 -0.63 8.69
CA SER A 43 6.10 -0.30 8.40
C SER A 43 6.49 1.10 8.85
N LEU A 44 5.57 2.05 8.92
CA LEU A 44 5.88 3.45 9.24
C LEU A 44 5.22 3.93 10.54
N GLY A 45 4.82 3.01 11.42
CA GLY A 45 4.30 3.34 12.75
C GLY A 45 2.98 4.14 12.74
N GLY A 46 2.06 3.81 11.83
CA GLY A 46 0.76 4.50 11.67
C GLY A 46 -0.24 4.28 12.82
N GLY A 47 0.01 3.30 13.70
CA GLY A 47 -0.73 3.11 14.95
C GLY A 47 -2.10 2.43 14.83
N LEU A 48 -2.56 2.07 13.63
CA LEU A 48 -3.76 1.25 13.48
C LEU A 48 -3.44 -0.22 13.81
N THR A 49 -4.37 -0.91 14.45
CA THR A 49 -4.38 -2.37 14.45
C THR A 49 -4.64 -2.88 13.03
N GLU A 50 -4.21 -4.11 12.73
CA GLU A 50 -4.48 -4.72 11.42
C GLU A 50 -5.99 -4.83 11.13
N ALA A 51 -6.79 -5.18 12.14
CA ALA A 51 -8.25 -5.26 11.99
C ALA A 51 -8.87 -3.89 11.65
N GLN A 52 -8.41 -2.80 12.27
CA GLN A 52 -8.86 -1.45 11.91
C GLN A 52 -8.45 -1.06 10.49
N ALA A 53 -7.20 -1.34 10.10
CA ALA A 53 -6.72 -1.07 8.74
C ALA A 53 -7.53 -1.84 7.68
N VAL A 54 -7.77 -3.13 7.90
CA VAL A 54 -8.60 -3.97 7.03
C VAL A 54 -10.04 -3.44 6.98
N GLY A 55 -10.64 -3.15 8.14
CA GLY A 55 -12.00 -2.61 8.22
C GLY A 55 -12.17 -1.32 7.42
N LEU A 56 -11.25 -0.36 7.59
CA LEU A 56 -11.26 0.92 6.87
C LEU A 56 -11.04 0.76 5.35
N ALA A 57 -10.25 -0.24 4.94
CA ALA A 57 -9.92 -0.48 3.53
C ALA A 57 -10.94 -1.34 2.78
N SER A 58 -11.69 -2.18 3.50
CA SER A 58 -12.52 -3.26 2.93
C SER A 58 -13.48 -2.80 1.83
N GLY A 59 -14.21 -1.69 2.04
CA GLY A 59 -15.16 -1.14 1.06
C GLY A 59 -14.52 -0.61 -0.22
N LEU A 60 -13.20 -0.36 -0.21
CA LEU A 60 -12.43 0.11 -1.37
C LEU A 60 -11.72 -1.03 -2.10
N THR A 61 -11.95 -2.28 -1.69
CA THR A 61 -11.38 -3.44 -2.37
C THR A 61 -12.18 -3.79 -3.63
N VAL A 62 -11.56 -4.60 -4.50
CA VAL A 62 -12.16 -4.99 -5.79
C VAL A 62 -12.62 -3.74 -6.59
N GLY A 63 -11.80 -2.70 -6.51
CA GLY A 63 -12.05 -1.36 -7.03
C GLY A 63 -12.78 -0.48 -6.02
N LEU A 64 -14.09 -0.59 -5.96
CA LEU A 64 -14.90 0.08 -4.95
C LEU A 64 -16.18 -0.73 -4.82
N GLY A 65 -16.05 -1.92 -4.24
CA GLY A 65 -17.14 -2.90 -4.14
C GLY A 65 -17.65 -3.32 -5.51
N GLU A 66 -16.75 -3.83 -6.38
CA GLU A 66 -17.09 -4.40 -7.70
C GLU A 66 -17.64 -3.44 -8.75
N SER A 67 -17.87 -2.17 -8.38
CA SER A 67 -18.29 -1.11 -9.31
C SER A 67 -17.28 -0.84 -10.43
N GLY A 68 -16.06 -1.39 -10.34
CA GLY A 68 -14.98 -1.26 -11.32
C GLY A 68 -14.39 0.15 -11.41
N CYS A 69 -14.66 1.01 -10.42
CA CYS A 69 -14.17 2.38 -10.34
C CYS A 69 -12.75 2.42 -9.74
N LEU A 70 -12.44 3.38 -8.88
CA LEU A 70 -11.09 3.67 -8.37
C LEU A 70 -10.25 2.41 -8.06
N CYS A 71 -8.98 2.39 -8.46
CA CYS A 71 -8.07 1.30 -8.18
C CYS A 71 -7.91 1.13 -6.66
N GLY A 72 -8.09 -0.11 -6.17
CA GLY A 72 -7.97 -0.40 -4.75
C GLY A 72 -6.59 -0.10 -4.18
N ALA A 73 -5.52 -0.49 -4.90
CA ALA A 73 -4.15 -0.19 -4.50
C ALA A 73 -3.88 1.32 -4.36
N LEU A 74 -4.32 2.12 -5.34
CA LEU A 74 -4.23 3.58 -5.27
C LEU A 74 -5.05 4.16 -4.11
N SER A 75 -6.24 3.62 -3.85
CA SER A 75 -7.09 4.05 -2.73
C SER A 75 -6.43 3.77 -1.38
N GLY A 76 -5.86 2.56 -1.20
CA GLY A 76 -5.14 2.18 0.01
C GLY A 76 -3.90 3.05 0.23
N ALA A 77 -3.20 3.40 -0.84
CA ALA A 77 -2.08 4.34 -0.79
C ALA A 77 -2.52 5.74 -0.33
N VAL A 78 -3.65 6.26 -0.83
CA VAL A 78 -4.23 7.55 -0.37
C VAL A 78 -4.68 7.48 1.09
N LEU A 79 -5.27 6.37 1.54
CA LEU A 79 -5.59 6.16 2.97
C LEU A 79 -4.31 6.22 3.83
N ALA A 80 -3.24 5.57 3.39
CA ALA A 80 -1.96 5.58 4.08
C ALA A 80 -1.32 6.98 4.13
N LEU A 81 -1.43 7.79 3.06
CA LEU A 81 -1.02 9.19 3.09
C LEU A 81 -1.80 9.97 4.16
N GLY A 82 -3.11 9.81 4.22
CA GLY A 82 -3.95 10.46 5.23
C GLY A 82 -3.56 10.08 6.66
N LEU A 83 -3.29 8.81 6.89
CA LEU A 83 -2.85 8.29 8.19
C LEU A 83 -1.48 8.87 8.59
N LEU A 84 -0.48 8.73 7.72
CA LEU A 84 0.92 8.99 8.06
C LEU A 84 1.28 10.48 7.99
N LEU A 85 0.74 11.23 7.03
CA LEU A 85 0.98 12.68 6.93
C LEU A 85 0.03 13.48 7.82
N GLY A 86 -1.17 12.94 8.11
CA GLY A 86 -2.09 13.54 9.09
C GLY A 86 -1.53 13.50 10.51
N GLY A 87 -0.95 12.35 10.89
CA GLY A 87 -0.25 12.16 12.15
C GLY A 87 -1.02 12.70 13.37
N ALA A 88 -0.31 13.39 14.27
CA ALA A 88 -0.91 13.95 15.48
C ALA A 88 -1.77 15.22 15.25
N LYS A 89 -1.73 15.83 14.06
CA LYS A 89 -2.42 17.11 13.77
C LYS A 89 -3.25 17.03 12.48
N PRO A 90 -4.16 16.05 12.35
CA PRO A 90 -4.82 15.74 11.07
C PRO A 90 -5.61 16.91 10.50
N TYR A 91 -6.27 17.72 11.34
CA TYR A 91 -7.04 18.89 10.90
C TYR A 91 -6.17 19.97 10.26
N LYS A 92 -4.96 20.20 10.78
CA LYS A 92 -4.00 21.18 10.25
C LYS A 92 -3.35 20.66 8.96
N GLN A 93 -3.13 19.35 8.87
CA GLN A 93 -2.45 18.72 7.73
C GLN A 93 -3.34 18.38 6.54
N ARG A 94 -4.66 18.68 6.60
CA ARG A 94 -5.60 18.38 5.49
C ARG A 94 -5.17 18.93 4.13
N LYS A 95 -4.53 20.10 4.09
CA LYS A 95 -4.03 20.67 2.83
C LYS A 95 -2.87 19.84 2.29
N GLU A 96 -1.90 19.52 3.15
CA GLU A 96 -0.73 18.71 2.79
C GLU A 96 -1.12 17.31 2.32
N VAL A 97 -2.01 16.63 3.05
CA VAL A 97 -2.53 15.31 2.66
C VAL A 97 -3.21 15.36 1.29
N ARG A 98 -4.01 16.39 1.01
CA ARG A 98 -4.66 16.54 -0.32
C ARG A 98 -3.65 16.80 -1.43
N THR A 99 -2.62 17.61 -1.18
CA THR A 99 -1.53 17.85 -2.14
C THR A 99 -0.79 16.55 -2.44
N ALA A 100 -0.39 15.79 -1.41
CA ALA A 100 0.29 14.51 -1.58
C ALA A 100 -0.59 13.47 -2.30
N ALA A 101 -1.89 13.42 -2.01
CA ALA A 101 -2.83 12.54 -2.71
C ALA A 101 -2.95 12.89 -4.19
N LYS A 102 -2.95 14.19 -4.55
CA LYS A 102 -2.94 14.64 -5.94
C LYS A 102 -1.65 14.22 -6.64
N GLU A 103 -0.49 14.45 -6.03
CA GLU A 103 0.81 14.05 -6.59
C GLU A 103 0.87 12.53 -6.82
N LEU A 104 0.41 11.74 -5.85
CA LEU A 104 0.31 10.29 -5.97
C LEU A 104 -0.60 9.89 -7.13
N HIS A 105 -1.79 10.48 -7.22
CA HIS A 105 -2.73 10.21 -8.31
C HIS A 105 -2.13 10.54 -9.68
N ASP A 106 -1.50 11.70 -9.82
CA ASP A 106 -0.93 12.15 -11.08
C ASP A 106 0.27 11.29 -11.49
N ALA A 107 1.13 10.90 -10.56
CA ALA A 107 2.22 9.96 -10.81
C ALA A 107 1.70 8.57 -11.22
N PHE A 108 0.72 8.05 -10.50
CA PHE A 108 0.10 6.76 -10.79
C PHE A 108 -0.58 6.75 -12.17
N THR A 109 -1.36 7.78 -12.48
CA THR A 109 -2.06 7.89 -13.77
C THR A 109 -1.10 8.19 -14.93
N SER A 110 0.00 8.91 -14.69
CA SER A 110 1.06 9.08 -15.68
C SER A 110 1.68 7.73 -16.06
N LYS A 111 1.97 6.88 -15.06
CA LYS A 111 2.57 5.55 -15.26
C LYS A 111 1.58 4.53 -15.86
N PHE A 112 0.39 4.39 -15.28
CA PHE A 112 -0.57 3.33 -15.60
C PHE A 112 -1.74 3.77 -16.50
N LYS A 113 -1.77 5.05 -16.90
CA LYS A 113 -2.74 5.67 -17.82
C LYS A 113 -4.18 5.78 -17.32
N SER A 114 -4.50 5.26 -16.14
CA SER A 114 -5.82 5.44 -15.51
C SER A 114 -5.77 5.20 -14.01
N SER A 115 -6.71 5.77 -13.28
CA SER A 115 -7.00 5.43 -11.88
C SER A 115 -8.21 4.49 -11.76
N CYS A 116 -8.95 4.25 -12.84
CA CYS A 116 -10.14 3.41 -12.86
C CYS A 116 -9.75 1.92 -13.02
N CYS A 117 -10.09 1.10 -12.03
CA CYS A 117 -9.82 -0.34 -11.98
C CYS A 117 -10.27 -1.06 -13.25
N ARG A 118 -11.50 -0.80 -13.73
CA ARG A 118 -12.03 -1.39 -14.96
C ARG A 118 -11.18 -1.07 -16.19
N ILE A 119 -10.63 0.15 -16.26
CA ILE A 119 -9.78 0.55 -17.39
C ILE A 119 -8.41 -0.11 -17.27
N LEU A 120 -7.82 -0.12 -16.07
CA LEU A 120 -6.54 -0.76 -15.79
C LEU A 120 -6.57 -2.24 -16.15
N THR A 121 -7.61 -2.96 -15.74
CA THR A 121 -7.70 -4.42 -15.89
C THR A 121 -8.36 -4.86 -17.21
N ARG A 122 -8.82 -3.92 -18.06
CA ARG A 122 -9.57 -4.22 -19.28
C ARG A 122 -8.89 -5.26 -20.18
N LYS A 123 -7.57 -5.16 -20.36
CA LYS A 123 -6.81 -6.05 -21.25
C LYS A 123 -6.61 -7.47 -20.68
N VAL A 124 -6.73 -7.62 -19.36
CA VAL A 124 -6.51 -8.89 -18.66
C VAL A 124 -7.79 -9.47 -18.06
N LYS A 125 -8.95 -8.82 -18.27
CA LYS A 125 -10.23 -9.18 -17.65
C LYS A 125 -10.63 -10.66 -17.88
N GLY A 126 -10.30 -11.23 -19.04
CA GLY A 126 -10.62 -12.62 -19.38
C GLY A 126 -9.56 -13.65 -18.97
N ASN A 127 -8.52 -13.24 -18.22
CA ASN A 127 -7.45 -14.13 -17.79
C ASN A 127 -7.16 -13.89 -16.30
N ASP A 128 -7.69 -14.76 -15.45
CA ASP A 128 -7.62 -14.63 -13.99
C ASP A 128 -6.18 -14.57 -13.47
N LYS A 129 -5.28 -15.35 -14.06
CA LYS A 129 -3.86 -15.32 -13.67
C LYS A 129 -3.22 -13.98 -14.01
N ALA A 130 -3.41 -13.50 -15.24
CA ALA A 130 -2.85 -12.23 -15.69
C ALA A 130 -3.45 -11.05 -14.92
N HIS A 131 -4.75 -11.10 -14.62
CA HIS A 131 -5.42 -10.12 -13.78
C HIS A 131 -4.84 -10.13 -12.36
N PHE A 132 -4.72 -11.30 -11.74
CA PHE A 132 -4.13 -11.44 -10.42
C PHE A 132 -2.70 -10.89 -10.36
N ASP A 133 -1.85 -11.26 -11.33
CA ASP A 133 -0.47 -10.78 -11.42
C ASP A 133 -0.39 -9.25 -11.62
N GLN A 134 -1.27 -8.68 -12.44
CA GLN A 134 -1.33 -7.23 -12.63
C GLN A 134 -1.77 -6.51 -11.34
N CYS A 135 -2.78 -7.01 -10.63
CA CYS A 135 -3.21 -6.44 -9.36
C CYS A 135 -2.13 -6.55 -8.28
N ALA A 136 -1.33 -7.63 -8.27
CA ALA A 136 -0.18 -7.76 -7.38
C ALA A 136 0.86 -6.67 -7.67
N GLN A 137 1.21 -6.46 -8.94
CA GLN A 137 2.15 -5.42 -9.34
C GLN A 137 1.64 -4.01 -8.97
N LEU A 138 0.38 -3.70 -9.27
CA LEU A 138 -0.23 -2.41 -8.93
C LEU A 138 -0.23 -2.16 -7.41
N THR A 139 -0.41 -3.23 -6.62
CA THR A 139 -0.35 -3.17 -5.15
C THR A 139 1.03 -2.74 -4.66
N GLY A 140 2.10 -3.40 -5.13
CA GLY A 140 3.46 -3.01 -4.77
C GLY A 140 3.79 -1.60 -5.24
N GLU A 141 3.50 -1.27 -6.49
CA GLU A 141 3.79 0.03 -7.11
C GLU A 141 3.10 1.20 -6.40
N ALA A 142 1.82 1.06 -6.02
CA ALA A 142 1.12 2.10 -5.28
C ALA A 142 1.71 2.30 -3.88
N ALA A 143 2.09 1.22 -3.20
CA ALA A 143 2.75 1.28 -1.90
C ALA A 143 4.12 1.96 -1.98
N GLU A 144 4.91 1.65 -3.02
CA GLU A 144 6.20 2.28 -3.28
C GLU A 144 6.06 3.79 -3.44
N MET A 145 5.17 4.23 -4.35
CA MET A 145 4.95 5.65 -4.64
C MET A 145 4.52 6.41 -3.39
N ALA A 146 3.60 5.84 -2.59
CA ALA A 146 3.14 6.48 -1.37
C ALA A 146 4.22 6.49 -0.28
N ALA A 147 4.97 5.40 -0.07
CA ALA A 147 6.06 5.36 0.89
C ALA A 147 7.12 6.42 0.60
N ARG A 148 7.48 6.59 -0.69
CA ARG A 148 8.40 7.62 -1.16
C ARG A 148 7.88 9.03 -0.84
N LEU A 149 6.60 9.30 -1.10
CA LEU A 149 5.97 10.59 -0.78
C LEU A 149 5.86 10.85 0.73
N VAL A 150 5.67 9.81 1.54
CA VAL A 150 5.64 9.92 3.00
C VAL A 150 7.02 10.23 3.53
N LEU A 151 8.03 9.44 3.16
CA LEU A 151 9.39 9.59 3.69
C LEU A 151 10.08 10.86 3.17
N SER A 152 9.70 11.40 2.01
CA SER A 152 10.20 12.71 1.57
C SER A 152 9.65 13.88 2.40
N ARG A 153 8.42 13.76 2.91
CA ARG A 153 7.75 14.79 3.72
C ARG A 153 7.95 14.62 5.23
N ARG A 154 8.11 13.38 5.67
CA ARG A 154 8.25 12.96 7.07
C ARG A 154 9.41 11.96 7.21
N PRO A 155 10.66 12.37 6.94
CA PRO A 155 11.81 11.47 7.00
C PRO A 155 12.02 10.87 8.39
N GLU A 156 11.53 11.51 9.46
CA GLU A 156 11.60 10.99 10.82
C GLU A 156 10.82 9.68 11.02
N LEU A 157 9.86 9.36 10.14
CA LEU A 157 9.17 8.06 10.15
C LEU A 157 10.08 6.89 9.77
N LEU A 158 11.24 7.14 9.17
CA LEU A 158 12.23 6.11 8.89
C LEU A 158 12.69 5.41 10.19
N ALA A 159 12.72 6.12 11.31
CA ALA A 159 13.07 5.54 12.61
C ALA A 159 12.04 4.51 13.11
N SER A 160 10.82 4.51 12.55
CA SER A 160 9.76 3.54 12.86
C SER A 160 9.76 2.35 11.89
N ALA A 161 10.70 2.28 10.94
CA ALA A 161 10.78 1.19 9.98
C ALA A 161 11.06 -0.15 10.67
N GLU A 162 10.03 -1.01 10.79
CA GLU A 162 10.14 -2.35 11.36
C GLU A 162 10.88 -3.30 10.39
N THR A 163 12.22 -3.40 10.50
CA THR A 163 13.03 -4.26 9.63
C THR A 163 12.61 -5.73 9.67
N GLU A 164 12.22 -6.26 10.83
CA GLU A 164 11.74 -7.65 10.96
C GLU A 164 10.44 -7.88 10.17
N TYR A 165 9.50 -6.94 10.26
CA TYR A 165 8.25 -7.03 9.49
C TYR A 165 8.51 -6.95 7.99
N LEU A 166 9.38 -6.02 7.58
CA LEU A 166 9.73 -5.77 6.19
C LEU A 166 10.52 -6.92 5.56
N SER A 167 11.35 -7.62 6.33
CA SER A 167 12.14 -8.78 5.87
C SER A 167 11.39 -10.11 5.94
N ARG A 168 10.16 -10.14 6.47
CA ARG A 168 9.38 -11.36 6.64
C ARG A 168 9.02 -11.97 5.28
N LYS A 169 9.45 -13.20 5.05
CA LYS A 169 9.04 -14.01 3.91
C LYS A 169 7.65 -14.59 4.14
N ASP A 170 6.68 -14.20 3.33
CA ASP A 170 5.39 -14.89 3.29
C ASP A 170 5.45 -16.08 2.34
N SER A 171 4.66 -17.11 2.63
CA SER A 171 4.44 -18.23 1.72
C SER A 171 2.93 -18.42 1.51
N PRO A 172 2.50 -19.03 0.39
CA PRO A 172 1.08 -19.32 0.16
C PRO A 172 0.46 -20.17 1.28
N ALA A 173 1.22 -21.15 1.82
CA ALA A 173 0.78 -21.97 2.94
C ALA A 173 0.55 -21.16 4.22
N PHE A 174 1.48 -20.25 4.54
CA PHE A 174 1.34 -19.34 5.66
C PHE A 174 0.14 -18.39 5.48
N GLY A 175 -0.05 -17.88 4.26
CA GLY A 175 -1.17 -17.00 3.93
C GLY A 175 -2.53 -17.68 4.10
N LEU A 176 -2.65 -18.95 3.68
CA LEU A 176 -3.85 -19.75 3.88
C LEU A 176 -4.18 -19.95 5.36
N ILE A 177 -3.19 -20.38 6.17
CA ILE A 177 -3.37 -20.57 7.62
C ILE A 177 -3.85 -19.26 8.27
N ARG A 178 -3.19 -18.14 7.95
CA ARG A 178 -3.53 -16.84 8.52
C ARG A 178 -4.95 -16.39 8.14
N SER A 179 -5.35 -16.61 6.89
CA SER A 179 -6.70 -16.30 6.42
C SER A 179 -7.77 -17.10 7.17
N LEU A 180 -7.51 -18.38 7.45
CA LEU A 180 -8.40 -19.23 8.24
C LEU A 180 -8.50 -18.77 9.69
N VAL A 181 -7.37 -18.50 10.35
CA VAL A 181 -7.34 -18.04 11.75
C VAL A 181 -8.11 -16.73 11.94
N ARG A 182 -8.05 -15.81 10.98
CA ARG A 182 -8.77 -14.52 11.06
C ARG A 182 -10.29 -14.63 10.88
N ARG A 183 -10.80 -15.77 10.40
CA ARG A 183 -12.23 -16.01 10.18
C ARG A 183 -12.90 -16.77 11.34
N LEU A 184 -12.11 -17.23 12.31
CA LEU A 184 -12.54 -17.85 13.56
C LEU A 184 -12.68 -16.77 14.64
#